data_AF-A0AAV5TW70-F1
#
_entry.id   AF-A0AAV5TW70-F1
#
_cell.length_a   1.000
_cell.length_b   1.000
_cell.length_c   1.000
_cell.angle_alpha   90.00
_cell.angle_beta   90.00
_cell.angle_gamma   90.00
#
_symmetry.space_group_name_H-M   'P 1'
#
loop_
_entity.id
_entity.type
_entity.pdbx_description
1 polymer ?
#
loop_
_entity_poly.entity_id
_entity_poly.type
_entity_poly.pdbx_seq_one_letter_code
_entity_poly.pdbx_strand_id
1 'polypeptide(L)'
;MNLIHRDLKPSNILFSEKDRLKLCDLGIATERMAKDSTQTVLTRTNIGTALYMSPEQSMFATYSSKTDVFSLGLILAELCIVMTTIERSKIFNNYRAGKQNNLIIDDEMSEIVTMLTMTDPKSRPSCREIL
;
A
#
# COMPACT_ATOMS: atom_id res chain seq x y z
N MET A 1 0.85 -3.24 19.56
CA MET A 1 0.85 -4.28 18.51
C MET A 1 1.62 -3.76 17.32
N ASN A 2 2.69 -4.42 16.90
CA ASN A 2 3.47 -4.08 15.71
C ASN A 2 3.21 -5.14 14.63
N LEU A 3 1.96 -5.24 14.19
CA LEU A 3 1.54 -6.16 13.13
C LEU A 3 1.64 -5.45 11.77
N ILE A 4 2.14 -6.16 10.76
CA ILE A 4 2.24 -5.67 9.38
C ILE A 4 1.36 -6.57 8.51
N HIS A 5 0.41 -6.04 7.76
CA HIS A 5 -0.50 -6.81 6.90
C HIS A 5 0.20 -7.36 5.66
N ARG A 6 1.01 -6.53 5.00
CA ARG A 6 1.86 -6.85 3.83
C ARG A 6 1.12 -7.24 2.54
N ASP A 7 -0.20 -7.24 2.54
CA ASP A 7 -1.05 -7.50 1.36
C ASP A 7 -2.33 -6.65 1.44
N LEU A 8 -2.16 -5.38 1.82
CA LEU A 8 -3.28 -4.45 1.90
C LEU A 8 -3.70 -4.05 0.48
N LYS A 9 -4.94 -4.37 0.11
CA LYS A 9 -5.55 -4.09 -1.19
C LYS A 9 -7.08 -4.05 -1.06
N PRO A 10 -7.82 -3.45 -2.01
CA PRO A 10 -9.28 -3.31 -1.89
C PRO A 10 -10.03 -4.62 -1.66
N SER A 11 -9.62 -5.73 -2.30
CA SER A 11 -10.27 -7.03 -2.09
C SER A 11 -10.08 -7.62 -0.68
N ASN A 12 -9.15 -7.08 0.10
CA ASN A 12 -8.89 -7.47 1.50
C ASN A 12 -9.56 -6.50 2.50
N ILE A 13 -10.32 -5.52 2.02
CA ILE A 13 -11.10 -4.58 2.83
C ILE A 13 -12.59 -4.90 2.61
N LEU A 14 -13.22 -5.53 3.60
CA LEU A 14 -14.60 -6.00 3.49
C LEU A 14 -15.58 -5.09 4.24
N PHE A 15 -16.79 -4.95 3.70
CA PHE A 15 -17.92 -4.33 4.39
C PHE A 15 -18.67 -5.36 5.25
N SER A 16 -18.90 -5.02 6.51
CA SER A 16 -19.73 -5.79 7.44
C SER A 16 -21.15 -5.19 7.49
N GLU A 17 -22.13 -5.96 8.00
CA GLU A 17 -23.57 -5.62 8.11
C GLU A 17 -23.94 -4.33 8.92
N LYS A 18 -22.97 -3.48 9.28
CA LYS A 18 -23.18 -2.23 10.03
C LYS A 18 -22.31 -1.09 9.50
N ASP A 19 -22.07 -1.05 8.18
CA ASP A 19 -21.18 -0.09 7.50
C ASP A 19 -19.77 0.00 8.11
N ARG A 20 -19.31 -1.12 8.68
CA ARG A 20 -17.97 -1.23 9.25
C ARG A 20 -17.04 -1.89 8.25
N LEU A 21 -15.88 -1.29 8.06
CA LEU A 21 -14.79 -1.90 7.31
C LEU A 21 -14.05 -2.91 8.20
N LYS A 22 -13.72 -4.07 7.62
CA LYS A 22 -12.89 -5.10 8.23
C LYS A 22 -11.74 -5.44 7.29
N LEU A 23 -10.52 -5.41 7.83
CA LEU A 23 -9.36 -5.97 7.14
C LEU A 23 -9.40 -7.49 7.24
N CYS A 24 -9.17 -8.17 6.13
CA CYS A 24 -9.20 -9.62 6.01
C CYS A 24 -7.91 -10.13 5.34
N ASP A 25 -7.70 -11.43 5.37
CA ASP A 25 -6.49 -12.07 4.83
C ASP A 25 -5.19 -11.60 5.50
N LEU A 26 -5.13 -11.81 6.82
CA LEU A 26 -3.90 -11.69 7.61
C LEU A 26 -2.92 -12.87 7.38
N GLY A 27 -3.08 -13.65 6.30
CA GLY A 27 -2.33 -14.89 6.05
C GLY A 27 -0.81 -14.72 5.99
N ILE A 28 -0.32 -13.47 5.95
CA ILE A 28 1.11 -13.13 5.96
C ILE A 28 1.44 -12.11 7.06
N ALA A 29 0.48 -11.77 7.92
CA ALA A 29 0.69 -10.81 8.97
C ALA A 29 1.62 -11.39 10.03
N THR A 30 2.74 -10.72 10.30
CA THR A 30 3.74 -11.21 11.26
C THR A 30 4.20 -10.08 12.14
N GLU A 31 4.55 -10.42 13.38
CA GLU A 31 5.25 -9.53 14.29
C GLU A 31 6.69 -9.32 13.82
N ARG A 32 7.19 -8.12 14.06
CA ARG A 32 8.45 -7.62 13.51
C ARG A 32 9.67 -8.46 13.96
N MET A 33 10.06 -9.45 13.16
CA MET A 33 11.44 -9.87 12.81
C MET A 33 11.42 -11.03 11.80
N ALA A 34 11.24 -10.75 10.50
CA ALA A 34 11.61 -11.73 9.48
C ALA A 34 13.12 -11.60 9.24
N LYS A 35 13.92 -12.34 10.02
CA LYS A 35 15.32 -12.62 9.66
C LYS A 35 15.41 -13.62 8.48
N ASP A 36 14.31 -14.29 8.14
CA ASP A 36 14.19 -15.20 7.00
C ASP A 36 13.24 -14.65 5.92
N SER A 37 13.70 -13.64 5.19
CA SER A 37 12.92 -12.94 4.15
C SER A 37 12.82 -13.67 2.81
N THR A 38 13.42 -14.85 2.66
CA THR A 38 13.55 -15.50 1.34
C THR A 38 12.39 -16.44 0.99
N GLN A 39 11.80 -17.18 1.94
CA GLN A 39 10.74 -18.15 1.63
C GLN A 39 9.34 -17.53 1.45
N THR A 40 8.94 -16.57 2.29
CA THR A 40 7.58 -15.99 2.24
C THR A 40 7.32 -15.02 1.08
N VAL A 41 8.37 -14.58 0.36
CA VAL A 41 8.23 -13.62 -0.75
C VAL A 41 8.05 -14.33 -2.09
N LEU A 42 8.55 -15.56 -2.23
CA LEU A 42 8.43 -16.36 -3.46
C LEU A 42 6.98 -16.74 -3.80
N THR A 43 6.06 -16.73 -2.84
CA THR A 43 4.63 -17.01 -3.06
C THR A 43 3.82 -15.81 -3.54
N ARG A 44 4.41 -14.61 -3.67
CA ARG A 44 3.70 -13.35 -3.99
C ARG A 44 3.67 -12.98 -5.47
N THR A 45 4.25 -13.80 -6.35
CA THR A 45 4.42 -13.52 -7.80
C THR A 45 3.16 -13.74 -8.64
N ASN A 46 1.96 -13.56 -8.06
CA ASN A 46 0.75 -13.41 -8.86
C ASN A 46 0.59 -11.94 -9.27
N ILE A 47 0.51 -11.69 -10.58
CA ILE A 47 0.50 -10.37 -11.23
C ILE A 47 -0.50 -9.38 -10.59
N GLY A 48 -1.64 -9.88 -10.10
CA GLY A 48 -2.68 -9.05 -9.46
C GLY A 48 -2.36 -8.57 -8.04
N THR A 49 -1.62 -9.35 -7.24
CA THR A 49 -1.25 -9.01 -5.85
C THR A 49 -0.14 -7.95 -5.81
N ALA A 50 0.69 -7.89 -6.85
CA ALA A 50 1.79 -6.93 -6.93
C ALA A 50 1.37 -5.46 -7.11
N LEU A 51 0.11 -5.23 -7.51
CA LEU A 51 -0.33 -3.89 -7.88
C LEU A 51 -0.35 -2.90 -6.73
N TYR A 52 -0.45 -3.32 -5.47
CA TYR A 52 -0.45 -2.43 -4.29
C TYR A 52 0.85 -2.52 -3.47
N MET A 53 1.83 -3.29 -3.93
CA MET A 53 3.11 -3.45 -3.20
C MET A 53 3.93 -2.16 -3.20
N SER A 54 4.59 -1.89 -2.09
CA SER A 54 5.52 -0.76 -1.96
C SER A 54 6.84 -1.01 -2.71
N PRO A 55 7.63 0.05 -3.00
CA PRO A 55 8.93 -0.11 -3.68
C PRO A 55 9.87 -1.06 -2.95
N GLU A 56 9.93 -0.98 -1.62
CA GLU A 56 10.81 -1.82 -0.82
C GLU A 56 10.37 -3.29 -0.76
N GLN A 57 9.07 -3.57 -0.92
CA GLN A 57 8.58 -4.95 -1.06
C GLN A 57 9.04 -5.59 -2.37
N SER A 58 8.99 -4.84 -3.48
CA SER A 58 9.42 -5.32 -4.80
C SER A 58 10.93 -5.59 -4.88
N MET A 59 11.72 -4.92 -4.03
CA MET A 59 13.18 -5.07 -3.96
C MET A 59 13.65 -6.13 -2.94
N PHE A 60 12.73 -6.89 -2.33
CA PHE A 60 13.04 -7.89 -1.28
C PHE A 60 13.84 -7.30 -0.09
N ALA A 61 13.74 -5.99 0.15
CA ALA A 61 14.45 -5.29 1.23
C ALA A 61 13.77 -5.52 2.59
N THR A 62 14.36 -5.05 3.69
CA THR A 62 13.70 -5.09 5.01
C THR A 62 12.49 -4.15 5.03
N TYR A 63 11.28 -4.71 5.21
CA TYR A 63 10.03 -3.94 5.25
C TYR A 63 9.48 -3.79 6.68
N SER A 64 8.64 -2.77 6.88
CA SER A 64 8.06 -2.37 8.17
C SER A 64 6.56 -2.03 8.00
N SER A 65 5.88 -1.56 9.05
CA SER A 65 4.49 -1.08 8.94
C SER A 65 4.32 0.03 7.89
N LYS A 66 5.39 0.75 7.53
CA LYS A 66 5.40 1.75 6.46
C LYS A 66 5.07 1.20 5.07
N THR A 67 5.20 -0.11 4.90
CA THR A 67 4.78 -0.81 3.69
C THR A 67 3.26 -0.77 3.53
N ASP A 68 2.51 -1.03 4.60
CA ASP A 68 1.04 -0.95 4.57
C ASP A 68 0.57 0.50 4.37
N VAL A 69 1.32 1.47 4.88
CA VAL A 69 1.07 2.91 4.67
C VAL A 69 1.14 3.27 3.17
N PHE A 70 2.11 2.72 2.44
CA PHE A 70 2.20 2.94 0.99
C PHE A 70 1.02 2.31 0.24
N SER A 71 0.68 1.06 0.58
CA SER A 71 -0.49 0.40 -0.01
C SER A 71 -1.79 1.16 0.27
N LEU A 72 -1.95 1.73 1.46
CA LEU A 72 -3.06 2.61 1.81
C LEU A 72 -3.08 3.88 0.93
N GLY A 73 -1.93 4.49 0.68
CA GLY A 73 -1.82 5.63 -0.23
C GLY A 73 -2.27 5.31 -1.66
N LEU A 74 -1.93 4.13 -2.18
CA LEU A 74 -2.41 3.69 -3.50
C LEU A 74 -3.92 3.41 -3.52
N ILE A 75 -4.46 2.84 -2.44
CA ILE A 75 -5.92 2.63 -2.31
C ILE A 75 -6.64 3.98 -2.31
N LEU A 76 -6.13 4.96 -1.56
CA LEU A 76 -6.71 6.31 -1.54
C LEU A 76 -6.63 6.97 -2.92
N ALA A 77 -5.49 6.85 -3.62
CA ALA A 77 -5.35 7.35 -4.98
C ALA A 77 -6.39 6.74 -5.94
N GLU A 78 -6.68 5.45 -5.81
CA GLU A 78 -7.70 4.75 -6.61
C GLU A 78 -9.12 5.24 -6.32
N LEU A 79 -9.41 5.61 -5.07
CA LEU A 79 -10.69 6.20 -4.69
C LEU A 79 -10.86 7.64 -5.25
N CYS A 80 -9.76 8.38 -5.40
CA CYS A 80 -9.77 9.77 -5.85
C CYS A 80 -9.68 9.94 -7.37
N ILE A 81 -9.17 8.95 -8.11
CA ILE A 81 -8.90 9.07 -9.54
C ILE A 81 -9.77 8.06 -10.32
N VAL A 82 -10.59 8.57 -11.23
CA VAL A 82 -11.30 7.72 -12.20
C VAL A 82 -10.30 7.20 -13.22
N MET A 83 -10.08 5.87 -13.26
CA MET A 83 -9.09 5.25 -14.13
C MET A 83 -9.54 3.86 -14.61
N THR A 84 -9.07 3.47 -15.79
CA THR A 84 -9.17 2.10 -16.28
C THR A 84 -8.12 1.19 -15.64
N THR A 85 -8.27 -0.13 -15.76
CA THR A 85 -7.28 -1.11 -15.28
C THR A 85 -5.88 -0.89 -15.84
N ILE A 86 -5.77 -0.45 -17.10
CA ILE A 86 -4.49 -0.20 -17.79
C ILE A 86 -3.84 1.06 -17.22
N GLU A 87 -4.60 2.14 -17.09
CA GLU A 87 -4.11 3.40 -16.51
C GLU A 87 -3.67 3.22 -15.07
N ARG A 88 -4.41 2.44 -14.28
CA ARG A 88 -4.08 2.13 -12.88
C ARG A 88 -2.67 1.60 -12.72
N SER A 89 -2.27 0.63 -13.54
CA SER A 89 -0.90 0.11 -13.48
C SER A 89 0.15 1.17 -13.78
N LYS A 90 -0.11 2.05 -14.76
CA LYS A 90 0.82 3.13 -15.13
C LYS A 90 0.93 4.18 -14.02
N ILE A 91 -0.20 4.61 -13.48
CA ILE A 91 -0.29 5.61 -12.39
C ILE A 91 0.41 5.08 -11.13
N PHE A 92 0.13 3.83 -10.74
CA PHE A 92 0.75 3.25 -9.55
C PHE A 92 2.27 3.06 -9.71
N ASN A 93 2.73 2.73 -10.91
CA ASN A 93 4.16 2.68 -11.20
C ASN A 93 4.83 4.08 -11.15
N ASN A 94 4.11 5.16 -11.47
CA ASN A 94 4.60 6.51 -11.25
C ASN A 94 4.79 6.81 -9.76
N TYR A 95 3.81 6.46 -8.91
CA TYR A 95 3.94 6.61 -7.45
C TYR A 95 5.14 5.82 -6.91
N ARG A 96 5.34 4.56 -7.34
CA ARG A 96 6.52 3.77 -6.94
C ARG A 96 7.85 4.38 -7.39
N ALA A 97 7.85 5.06 -8.52
CA ALA A 97 9.02 5.75 -9.05
C ALA A 97 9.21 7.15 -8.47
N GLY A 98 8.34 7.60 -7.54
CA GLY A 98 8.39 8.94 -6.96
C GLY A 98 8.11 10.07 -7.97
N LYS A 99 7.38 9.78 -9.06
CA LYS A 99 7.00 10.77 -10.06
C LYS A 99 5.77 11.54 -9.59
N GLN A 100 5.71 12.83 -9.93
CA GLN A 100 4.49 13.63 -9.71
C GLN A 100 3.29 13.04 -10.48
N ASN A 101 2.13 13.01 -9.82
CA ASN A 101 0.85 12.60 -10.39
C ASN A 101 -0.20 13.68 -10.07
N ASN A 102 -0.47 14.56 -11.03
CA ASN A 102 -1.42 15.68 -10.86
C ASN A 102 -2.84 15.27 -11.30
N LEU A 103 -3.28 14.08 -10.86
CA LEU A 103 -4.57 13.49 -11.27
C LEU A 103 -5.66 13.65 -10.20
N ILE A 104 -5.27 13.90 -8.96
CA ILE A 104 -6.18 14.16 -7.85
C ILE A 104 -6.50 15.65 -7.86
N ILE A 105 -7.79 15.99 -7.94
CA ILE A 105 -8.27 17.38 -8.04
C ILE A 105 -8.25 18.07 -6.66
N ASP A 106 -8.52 17.31 -5.61
CA ASP A 106 -8.53 17.81 -4.24
C ASP A 106 -7.09 17.93 -3.71
N ASP A 107 -6.65 19.16 -3.42
CA ASP A 107 -5.27 19.46 -3.03
C ASP A 107 -4.88 18.76 -1.72
N GLU A 108 -5.79 18.70 -0.76
CA GLU A 108 -5.56 18.04 0.54
C GLU A 108 -5.37 16.53 0.35
N MET A 109 -6.24 15.88 -0.43
CA MET A 109 -6.12 14.47 -0.76
C MET A 109 -4.87 14.19 -1.59
N SER A 110 -4.51 15.09 -2.51
CA SER A 110 -3.28 14.98 -3.29
C SER A 110 -2.04 15.01 -2.40
N GLU A 111 -2.01 15.91 -1.42
CA GLU A 111 -0.93 16.02 -0.43
C GLU A 111 -0.86 14.77 0.46
N ILE A 112 -1.99 14.30 0.98
CA ILE A 112 -2.06 13.08 1.78
C ILE A 112 -1.55 11.89 0.97
N VAL A 113 -2.08 11.66 -0.24
CA VAL A 113 -1.65 10.55 -1.10
C VAL A 113 -0.14 10.63 -1.38
N THR A 114 0.38 11.82 -1.68
CA THR A 114 1.82 12.04 -1.89
C THR A 114 2.63 11.66 -0.66
N MET A 115 2.20 12.10 0.53
CA MET A 115 2.85 11.81 1.79
C MET A 115 2.87 10.30 2.10
N LEU A 116 1.76 9.60 1.88
CA LEU A 116 1.65 8.15 2.10
C LEU A 116 2.48 7.34 1.10
N THR A 117 2.67 7.85 -0.12
CA THR A 117 3.36 7.17 -1.23
C THR A 117 4.80 7.60 -1.46
N MET A 118 5.43 8.28 -0.50
CA MET A 118 6.87 8.62 -0.55
C MET A 118 7.73 7.36 -0.79
N THR A 119 8.73 7.46 -1.67
CA THR A 119 9.58 6.31 -2.02
C THR A 119 10.42 5.82 -0.85
N ASP A 120 11.00 6.74 -0.06
CA ASP A 120 11.64 6.41 1.21
C ASP A 120 10.59 6.09 2.29
N PRO A 121 10.55 4.85 2.84
CA PRO A 121 9.61 4.47 3.89
C PRO A 121 9.75 5.30 5.18
N LYS A 122 10.93 5.88 5.44
CA LYS A 122 11.15 6.72 6.61
C LYS A 122 10.42 8.05 6.52
N SER A 123 10.24 8.58 5.31
CA SER A 123 9.54 9.84 5.04
C SER A 123 8.01 9.73 5.10
N ARG A 124 7.47 8.50 5.06
CA ARG A 124 6.02 8.27 5.24
C ARG A 124 5.62 8.47 6.71
N PRO A 125 4.41 8.95 7.03
CA PRO A 125 3.91 8.98 8.40
C PRO A 125 3.72 7.56 8.95
N SER A 126 3.61 7.45 10.26
CA SER A 126 3.09 6.28 10.95
C SER A 126 1.56 6.28 10.95
N CYS A 127 0.92 5.12 11.15
CA CYS A 127 -0.54 5.06 11.24
C CYS A 127 -1.14 5.95 12.34
N ARG A 128 -0.37 6.28 13.39
CA ARG A 128 -0.81 7.16 14.46
C ARG A 128 -0.82 8.64 14.05
N GLU A 129 0.03 9.04 13.11
CA GLU A 129 0.12 10.41 12.61
C GLU A 129 -0.90 10.70 11.51
N ILE A 130 -1.56 9.67 10.97
CA ILE A 130 -2.62 9.78 9.96
C ILE A 130 -4.02 10.01 10.59
N LEU A 131 -4.20 9.62 11.86
CA LEU A 131 -5.46 9.72 12.62
C LEU A 131 -5.57 11.08 13.32
#